data_AF-A0A0F8C6N7-F1
#
_entry.id   AF-A0A0F8C6N7-F1
#
_cell.length_a   1.000
_cell.length_b   1.000
_cell.length_c   1.000
_cell.angle_alpha   90.00
_cell.angle_beta   90.00
_cell.angle_gamma   90.00
#
_symmetry.space_group_name_H-M   'P 1'
#
loop_
_entity.id
_entity.type
_entity.pdbx_description
1 polymer ?
#
loop_
_entity_poly.entity_id
_entity_poly.type
_entity_poly.pdbx_seq_one_letter_code
_entity_poly.pdbx_strand_id
1 'polypeptide(L)'
;PLYSSAASDVYKRQVEEVPYEKLSSYGIIKGKPIDDSLYVLEDIVEKPSPEAAPSNIGAIGRYVFTPEIFDCIKEAGTGVGSEIQLTDGIRLLNRSQMIYACRFKGKRFDTGDRLGYVKSIVDFALKNENLRDDVLEYLREILAVEKVPAEKKE
;
A
#
# COMPACT_ATOMS: atom_id res chain seq x y z
N PRO A 1 -22.31 -3.17 19.25
CA PRO A 1 -23.11 -3.25 17.99
C PRO A 1 -22.24 -3.01 16.74
N LEU A 2 -21.14 -3.76 16.61
CA LEU A 2 -20.24 -3.72 15.47
C LEU A 2 -20.20 -5.15 14.93
N TYR A 3 -20.55 -5.33 13.65
CA TYR A 3 -20.70 -6.62 12.95
C TYR A 3 -21.99 -7.40 13.23
N SER A 4 -23.16 -6.81 12.92
CA SER A 4 -24.37 -7.63 12.70
C SER A 4 -24.34 -8.25 11.30
N SER A 5 -23.91 -9.52 11.26
CA SER A 5 -24.57 -10.63 10.54
C SER A 5 -24.89 -10.55 9.04
N ALA A 6 -24.31 -9.64 8.25
CA ALA A 6 -24.56 -9.59 6.79
C ALA A 6 -23.31 -9.74 5.90
N ALA A 7 -22.12 -9.98 6.47
CA ALA A 7 -20.85 -9.92 5.74
C ALA A 7 -20.13 -11.27 5.62
N SER A 8 -20.85 -12.39 5.53
CA SER A 8 -20.25 -13.72 5.39
C SER A 8 -19.55 -13.94 4.04
N ASP A 9 -19.92 -13.20 3.00
CA ASP A 9 -19.47 -13.47 1.62
C ASP A 9 -18.77 -12.26 0.96
N VAL A 10 -18.19 -11.37 1.76
CA VAL A 10 -17.63 -10.08 1.29
C VAL A 10 -16.11 -10.19 1.12
N TYR A 11 -15.66 -10.22 -0.14
CA TYR A 11 -14.27 -10.18 -0.58
C TYR A 11 -13.61 -8.85 -0.24
N LYS A 12 -12.51 -8.87 0.52
CA LYS A 12 -11.91 -7.62 1.04
C LYS A 12 -10.42 -7.53 0.74
N ARG A 13 -10.00 -6.34 0.30
CA ARG A 13 -8.60 -5.95 0.11
C ARG A 13 -8.31 -4.61 0.80
N GLN A 14 -7.18 -4.46 1.48
CA GLN A 14 -6.81 -3.17 2.06
C GLN A 14 -6.25 -2.19 1.02
N VAL A 15 -6.54 -0.89 1.16
CA VAL A 15 -6.06 0.19 0.27
C VAL A 15 -5.65 1.46 1.03
N GLU A 16 -4.77 2.28 0.46
CA GLU A 16 -4.39 3.61 0.95
C GLU A 16 -4.19 4.60 -0.20
N GLU A 17 -4.20 5.90 0.10
CA GLU A 17 -3.78 6.91 -0.86
C GLU A 17 -2.25 6.90 -1.00
N VAL A 18 -1.77 6.96 -2.24
CA VAL A 18 -0.35 6.90 -2.60
C VAL A 18 0.06 8.19 -3.32
N PRO A 19 1.24 8.77 -3.00
CA PRO A 19 1.78 9.92 -3.75
C PRO A 19 1.96 9.63 -5.24
N TYR A 20 1.81 10.65 -6.09
CA TYR A 20 1.86 10.52 -7.54
C TYR A 20 3.13 9.83 -8.04
N GLU A 21 4.29 10.18 -7.46
CA GLU A 21 5.59 9.64 -7.86
C GLU A 21 5.77 8.16 -7.51
N LYS A 22 4.90 7.63 -6.63
CA LYS A 22 4.94 6.24 -6.17
C LYS A 22 3.87 5.35 -6.80
N LEU A 23 2.99 5.87 -7.66
CA LEU A 23 1.89 5.09 -8.25
C LEU A 23 2.39 3.84 -9.00
N SER A 24 3.49 3.96 -9.73
CA SER A 24 4.09 2.84 -10.47
C SER A 24 4.74 1.76 -9.60
N SER A 25 4.72 1.91 -8.27
CA SER A 25 5.19 0.88 -7.33
C SER A 25 4.07 -0.01 -6.79
N TYR A 26 2.80 0.28 -7.10
CA TYR A 26 1.65 -0.42 -6.53
C TYR A 26 0.64 -0.85 -7.59
N GLY A 27 -0.20 -1.82 -7.24
CA GLY A 27 -1.48 -2.00 -7.92
C GLY A 27 -2.42 -0.86 -7.56
N ILE A 28 -2.91 -0.12 -8.54
CA ILE A 28 -3.79 1.03 -8.34
C ILE A 28 -5.22 0.64 -8.69
N ILE A 29 -6.15 0.90 -7.78
CA ILE A 29 -7.55 0.55 -7.97
C ILE A 29 -8.35 1.72 -8.55
N LYS A 30 -9.42 1.39 -9.26
CA LYS A 30 -10.58 2.25 -9.43
C LYS A 30 -11.69 1.68 -8.56
N GLY A 31 -12.29 2.51 -7.71
CA GLY A 31 -13.35 2.04 -6.81
C GLY A 31 -14.47 3.04 -6.69
N LYS A 32 -15.70 2.54 -6.64
CA LYS A 32 -16.89 3.33 -6.32
C LYS A 32 -17.09 3.34 -4.80
N PRO A 33 -17.06 4.50 -4.12
CA PRO A 33 -17.24 4.56 -2.68
C PRO A 33 -18.65 4.10 -2.27
N ILE A 34 -18.72 3.31 -1.20
CA ILE A 34 -19.95 2.88 -0.53
C ILE A 34 -20.08 3.61 0.82
N ASP A 35 -18.96 3.75 1.53
CA ASP A 35 -18.82 4.51 2.76
C ASP A 35 -17.40 5.11 2.86
N ASP A 36 -17.10 5.81 3.96
CA ASP A 36 -15.80 6.48 4.20
C ASP A 36 -14.56 5.56 4.12
N SER A 37 -14.77 4.26 4.30
CA SER A 37 -13.74 3.25 4.41
C SER A 37 -13.89 2.09 3.43
N LEU A 38 -14.93 2.09 2.59
CA LEU A 38 -15.27 0.95 1.75
C LEU A 38 -15.59 1.40 0.31
N TYR A 39 -15.03 0.68 -0.64
CA TYR A 39 -15.25 0.87 -2.07
C TYR A 39 -15.67 -0.46 -2.70
N VAL A 40 -16.58 -0.43 -3.67
CA VAL A 40 -16.69 -1.53 -4.65
C VAL A 40 -15.57 -1.36 -5.65
N LEU A 41 -14.80 -2.41 -5.90
CA LEU A 41 -13.74 -2.43 -6.90
C LEU A 41 -14.36 -2.40 -8.30
N GLU A 42 -14.04 -1.39 -9.10
CA GLU A 42 -14.42 -1.33 -10.51
C GLU A 42 -13.29 -1.90 -11.39
N ASP A 43 -12.05 -1.54 -11.09
CA ASP A 43 -10.87 -2.00 -11.83
C ASP A 43 -9.62 -1.99 -10.94
N ILE A 44 -8.58 -2.72 -11.34
CA ILE A 44 -7.26 -2.68 -10.71
C ILE A 44 -6.18 -2.87 -11.78
N VAL A 45 -5.14 -2.04 -11.73
CA VAL A 45 -4.03 -2.05 -12.69
C VAL A 45 -2.72 -2.20 -11.95
N GLU A 46 -1.89 -3.16 -12.35
CA GLU A 46 -0.58 -3.39 -11.75
C GLU A 46 0.42 -2.35 -12.22
N LYS A 47 1.04 -1.62 -11.28
CA LYS A 47 2.17 -0.70 -11.52
C LYS A 47 1.97 0.20 -12.76
N PRO A 48 0.84 0.92 -12.88
CA PRO A 48 0.59 1.78 -14.02
C PRO A 48 1.61 2.92 -14.05
N SER A 49 1.82 3.53 -15.22
CA SER A 49 2.43 4.86 -15.24
C SER A 49 1.52 5.84 -14.48
N PRO A 50 2.06 6.92 -13.90
CA PRO A 50 1.24 7.87 -13.15
C PRO A 50 0.09 8.47 -13.99
N GLU A 51 0.30 8.63 -15.30
CA GLU A 51 -0.69 9.14 -16.26
C GLU A 51 -1.77 8.11 -16.61
N ALA A 52 -1.43 6.81 -16.54
CA ALA A 52 -2.34 5.70 -16.81
C ALA A 52 -3.04 5.19 -15.54
N ALA A 53 -2.69 5.71 -14.37
CA ALA A 53 -3.24 5.30 -13.11
C ALA A 53 -4.73 5.70 -13.02
N PRO A 54 -5.65 4.76 -12.72
CA PRO A 54 -7.07 5.05 -12.70
C PRO A 54 -7.51 5.86 -11.46
N SER A 55 -6.66 5.96 -10.45
CA SER A 55 -6.81 6.82 -9.28
C SER A 55 -5.45 6.98 -8.56
N ASN A 56 -5.45 7.51 -7.35
CA ASN A 56 -4.30 7.49 -6.43
C ASN A 56 -4.46 6.47 -5.28
N ILE A 57 -5.42 5.55 -5.37
CA ILE A 57 -5.71 4.56 -4.33
C ILE A 57 -4.91 3.29 -4.62
N GLY A 58 -3.82 3.12 -3.87
CA GLY A 58 -2.92 1.98 -3.95
C GLY A 58 -3.38 0.80 -3.10
N ALA A 59 -3.15 -0.39 -3.62
CA ALA A 59 -3.66 -1.61 -3.05
C ALA A 59 -2.60 -2.27 -2.14
N ILE A 60 -2.93 -2.43 -0.86
CA ILE A 60 -2.02 -2.87 0.21
C ILE A 60 -2.08 -4.39 0.35
N GLY A 61 -0.93 -5.02 0.62
CA GLY A 61 -0.65 -6.47 0.77
C GLY A 61 -1.49 -7.30 1.77
N ARG A 62 -2.80 -7.11 1.85
CA ARG A 62 -3.74 -7.84 2.71
C ARG A 62 -5.02 -8.14 1.93
N TYR A 63 -5.28 -9.42 1.71
CA TYR A 63 -6.37 -9.91 0.87
C TYR A 63 -7.13 -11.03 1.56
N VAL A 64 -8.44 -11.03 1.35
CA VAL A 64 -9.33 -12.14 1.70
C VAL A 64 -10.10 -12.48 0.43
N PHE A 65 -9.78 -13.66 -0.14
CA PHE A 65 -10.39 -14.19 -1.35
C PHE A 65 -11.01 -15.55 -1.08
N THR A 66 -12.02 -15.92 -1.87
CA THR A 66 -12.43 -17.32 -1.98
C THR A 66 -11.49 -18.07 -2.93
N PRO A 67 -11.52 -19.41 -2.93
CA PRO A 67 -10.57 -20.23 -3.68
C PRO A 67 -10.53 -19.98 -5.20
N GLU A 68 -11.61 -19.47 -5.79
CA GLU A 68 -11.73 -19.18 -7.24
C GLU A 68 -10.63 -18.23 -7.74
N ILE A 69 -10.04 -17.41 -6.85
CA ILE A 69 -8.89 -16.58 -7.20
C ILE A 69 -7.73 -17.39 -7.81
N PHE A 70 -7.52 -18.65 -7.38
CA PHE A 70 -6.44 -19.47 -7.90
C PHE A 70 -6.65 -19.83 -9.36
N ASP A 71 -7.88 -20.04 -9.79
CA ASP A 71 -8.18 -20.32 -11.19
C ASP A 71 -8.06 -19.05 -12.04
N CYS A 72 -8.50 -17.90 -11.52
CA CYS A 72 -8.28 -16.60 -12.15
C CYS A 72 -6.78 -16.28 -12.32
N ILE A 73 -5.94 -16.59 -11.33
CA ILE A 73 -4.48 -16.40 -11.43
C ILE A 73 -3.87 -17.28 -12.53
N LYS A 74 -4.31 -18.54 -12.66
CA LYS A 74 -3.84 -19.44 -13.73
C LYS A 74 -4.24 -18.92 -15.11
N GLU A 75 -5.44 -18.38 -15.24
CA GLU A 75 -5.98 -17.85 -16.51
C GLU A 75 -5.34 -16.52 -16.91
N ALA A 76 -5.00 -15.66 -15.94
CA ALA A 76 -4.46 -14.32 -16.19
C ALA A 76 -3.18 -14.31 -17.04
N GLY A 77 -2.37 -15.37 -16.96
CA GLY A 77 -1.09 -15.45 -17.65
C GLY A 77 -0.03 -14.50 -17.07
N THR A 78 0.99 -14.19 -17.86
CA THR A 78 2.07 -13.26 -17.48
C THR A 78 1.69 -11.81 -17.78
N GLY A 79 1.84 -10.94 -16.79
CA GLY A 79 1.61 -9.50 -16.89
C GLY A 79 2.89 -8.68 -16.84
N VAL A 80 2.85 -7.57 -16.09
CA VAL A 80 3.98 -6.65 -15.92
C VAL A 80 5.23 -7.38 -15.44
N GLY A 81 6.37 -7.09 -16.07
CA GLY A 81 7.67 -7.68 -15.70
C GLY A 81 7.83 -9.15 -16.07
N SER A 82 6.95 -9.69 -16.94
CA SER A 82 6.91 -11.12 -17.28
C SER A 82 6.61 -12.03 -16.08
N GLU A 83 5.93 -11.49 -15.07
CA GLU A 83 5.51 -12.21 -13.87
C GLU A 83 4.01 -12.52 -13.92
N ILE A 84 3.58 -13.59 -13.23
CA ILE A 84 2.16 -13.84 -12.98
C ILE A 84 1.71 -12.88 -11.88
N GLN A 85 0.88 -11.89 -12.23
CA GLN A 85 0.47 -10.85 -11.30
C GLN A 85 -0.86 -11.20 -10.62
N LEU A 86 -0.88 -11.10 -9.29
CA LEU A 86 -2.12 -11.26 -8.52
C LEU A 86 -3.18 -10.23 -8.94
N THR A 87 -2.75 -9.02 -9.31
CA THR A 87 -3.64 -7.94 -9.76
C THR A 87 -4.44 -8.30 -11.01
N ASP A 88 -3.83 -9.01 -11.95
CA ASP A 88 -4.53 -9.48 -13.16
C ASP A 88 -5.56 -10.57 -12.80
N GLY A 89 -5.21 -11.48 -11.89
CA GLY A 89 -6.13 -12.48 -11.35
C GLY A 89 -7.32 -11.85 -10.60
N ILE A 90 -7.09 -10.80 -9.81
CA ILE A 90 -8.16 -10.04 -9.14
C ILE A 90 -9.07 -9.36 -10.15
N ARG A 91 -8.50 -8.77 -11.20
CA ARG A 91 -9.28 -8.13 -12.26
C ARG A 91 -10.17 -9.13 -12.99
N LEU A 92 -9.70 -10.37 -13.19
CA LEU A 92 -10.53 -11.46 -13.72
C LEU A 92 -11.63 -11.89 -12.74
N LEU A 93 -11.28 -12.09 -11.47
CA LEU A 93 -12.25 -12.46 -10.43
C LEU A 93 -13.36 -11.40 -10.31
N ASN A 94 -13.03 -10.11 -10.46
CA ASN A 94 -13.98 -9.00 -10.39
C ASN A 94 -15.05 -9.02 -11.49
N ARG A 95 -14.89 -9.85 -12.54
CA ARG A 95 -15.89 -10.01 -13.61
C ARG A 95 -17.05 -10.91 -13.19
N SER A 96 -16.81 -11.84 -12.26
CA SER A 96 -17.79 -12.83 -11.82
C SER A 96 -18.21 -12.63 -10.36
N GLN A 97 -17.38 -11.96 -9.55
CA GLN A 97 -17.62 -11.72 -8.14
C GLN A 97 -17.41 -10.25 -7.79
N MET A 98 -18.21 -9.75 -6.86
CA MET A 98 -18.08 -8.37 -6.40
C MET A 98 -16.97 -8.26 -5.34
N ILE A 99 -15.93 -7.48 -5.64
CA ILE A 99 -14.79 -7.27 -4.75
C ILE A 99 -14.90 -5.92 -4.04
N TYR A 100 -14.55 -5.89 -2.75
CA TYR A 100 -14.52 -4.68 -1.95
C TYR A 100 -13.09 -4.29 -1.57
N ALA A 101 -12.82 -3.00 -1.64
CA ALA A 101 -11.59 -2.40 -1.13
C ALA A 101 -11.88 -1.64 0.16
N CYS A 102 -11.15 -1.96 1.22
CA CYS A 102 -11.24 -1.34 2.54
C CYS A 102 -10.07 -0.38 2.75
N ARG A 103 -10.35 0.90 2.96
CA ARG A 103 -9.32 1.90 3.29
C ARG A 103 -8.69 1.56 4.63
N PHE A 104 -7.38 1.40 4.64
CA PHE A 104 -6.61 1.24 5.86
C PHE A 104 -6.59 2.55 6.65
N LYS A 105 -6.94 2.48 7.94
CA LYS A 105 -6.86 3.61 8.86
C LYS A 105 -5.66 3.41 9.78
N GLY A 106 -4.53 4.00 9.42
CA GLY A 106 -3.29 3.93 10.18
C GLY A 106 -2.07 4.39 9.39
N LYS A 107 -0.90 4.43 10.03
CA LYS A 107 0.38 4.68 9.35
C LYS A 107 0.92 3.35 8.82
N ARG A 108 1.04 3.23 7.50
CA ARG A 108 1.76 2.11 6.87
C ARG A 108 3.25 2.46 6.78
N PHE A 109 4.08 1.45 7.04
CA PHE A 109 5.50 1.50 6.72
C PHE A 109 5.76 0.57 5.55
N ASP A 110 6.26 1.13 4.46
CA ASP A 110 6.74 0.34 3.34
C ASP A 110 8.21 -0.03 3.59
N THR A 111 8.44 -1.24 4.08
CA THR A 111 9.79 -1.74 4.36
C THR A 111 10.47 -2.32 3.11
N GLY A 112 9.79 -2.35 1.96
CA GLY A 112 10.40 -2.74 0.68
C GLY A 112 11.19 -1.60 0.04
N ASP A 113 10.86 -0.35 0.37
CA ASP A 113 11.63 0.84 0.01
C ASP A 113 12.75 1.10 1.04
N ARG A 114 13.97 1.42 0.58
CA ARG A 114 15.13 1.64 1.46
C ARG A 114 14.90 2.79 2.43
N LEU A 115 14.35 3.90 1.94
CA LEU A 115 14.05 5.05 2.79
C LEU A 115 12.87 4.75 3.73
N GLY A 116 11.83 4.08 3.21
CA GLY A 116 10.71 3.59 4.01
C GLY A 116 11.14 2.67 5.16
N TYR A 117 12.09 1.77 4.92
CA TYR A 117 12.70 0.93 5.94
C TYR A 117 13.38 1.75 7.04
N VAL A 118 14.29 2.67 6.69
CA VAL A 118 14.97 3.53 7.68
C VAL A 118 13.96 4.35 8.48
N LYS A 119 12.99 4.97 7.81
CA LYS A 119 11.90 5.71 8.47
C LYS A 119 11.15 4.84 9.46
N SER A 120 10.87 3.58 9.11
CA SER A 120 10.19 2.66 10.02
C SER A 120 11.00 2.42 11.29
N ILE A 121 12.30 2.16 11.17
CA ILE A 121 13.18 1.93 12.33
C ILE A 121 13.19 3.15 13.24
N VAL A 122 13.36 4.34 12.69
CA VAL A 122 13.35 5.60 13.47
C VAL A 122 12.01 5.79 14.17
N ASP A 123 10.89 5.64 13.45
CA ASP A 123 9.54 5.78 14.02
C ASP A 123 9.28 4.82 15.18
N PHE A 124 9.71 3.55 15.04
CA PHE A 124 9.54 2.55 16.09
C PHE A 124 10.46 2.81 17.29
N ALA A 125 11.70 3.24 17.06
CA ALA A 125 12.63 3.59 18.12
C ALA A 125 12.11 4.78 18.96
N LEU A 126 11.56 5.81 18.31
CA LEU A 126 10.97 6.97 18.98
C LEU A 126 9.68 6.67 19.76
N LYS A 127 9.01 5.55 19.47
CA LYS A 127 7.85 5.05 20.22
C LYS A 127 8.23 4.13 21.37
N ASN A 128 9.46 3.65 21.42
CA ASN A 128 9.92 2.74 22.46
C ASN A 128 10.38 3.55 23.68
N GLU A 129 9.75 3.32 24.84
CA GLU A 129 10.02 4.07 26.07
C GLU A 129 11.48 3.99 26.54
N ASN A 130 12.18 2.88 26.26
CA ASN A 130 13.57 2.66 26.67
C ASN A 130 14.60 3.21 25.67
N LEU A 131 14.22 3.51 24.43
CA LEU A 131 15.15 3.96 23.38
C LEU A 131 14.89 5.40 22.92
N ARG A 132 13.70 5.94 23.22
CA ARG A 132 13.23 7.21 22.67
C ARG A 132 14.20 8.36 22.96
N ASP A 133 14.63 8.50 24.21
CA ASP A 133 15.42 9.67 24.63
C ASP A 133 16.84 9.61 24.05
N ASP A 134 17.51 8.46 24.12
CA ASP A 134 18.82 8.22 23.52
C ASP A 134 18.82 8.47 21.99
N VAL A 135 17.78 8.00 21.30
CA VAL A 135 17.64 8.19 19.85
C VAL A 135 17.33 9.64 19.49
N LEU A 136 16.50 10.33 20.29
CA LEU A 136 16.23 11.75 20.07
C LEU A 136 17.47 12.62 20.27
N GLU A 137 18.28 12.30 21.28
CA GLU A 137 19.55 12.99 21.52
C GLU A 137 20.50 12.79 20.34
N TYR A 138 20.73 11.55 19.92
CA TYR A 138 21.59 11.25 18.77
C TYR A 138 21.12 11.94 17.48
N LEU A 139 19.82 11.96 17.20
CA LEU A 139 19.28 12.66 16.02
C LEU A 139 19.52 14.17 16.08
N ARG A 140 19.43 14.80 17.27
CA ARG A 140 19.74 16.22 17.45
C ARG A 140 21.21 16.51 17.20
N GLU A 141 22.11 15.64 17.64
CA GLU A 141 23.55 15.76 17.40
C GLU A 141 23.87 15.75 15.91
N ILE A 142 23.37 14.76 15.16
CA ILE A 142 23.60 14.67 13.71
C ILE A 142 23.09 15.93 12.99
N LEU A 143 21.88 16.38 13.32
CA LEU A 143 21.27 17.55 12.69
C LEU A 143 21.97 18.87 13.05
N ALA A 144 22.66 18.92 14.20
CA ALA A 144 23.48 20.07 14.58
C ALA A 144 24.78 20.12 13.74
N VAL A 145 25.36 18.97 13.42
CA VAL A 145 26.55 18.85 12.56
C VAL A 145 26.24 19.23 11.11
N GLU A 146 25.11 18.80 10.55
CA GLU A 146 24.72 19.16 9.17
C GLU A 146 24.43 20.66 8.95
N LYS A 147 24.23 21.44 10.01
CA LYS A 147 24.07 22.90 9.93
C LYS A 147 25.40 23.66 9.78
N VAL A 148 26.54 22.99 9.89
CA VAL A 148 27.84 23.58 9.58
C VAL A 148 28.04 23.49 8.05
N PRO A 149 28.18 24.60 7.32
CA PRO A 149 28.23 24.56 5.86
C PRO A 149 29.45 23.76 5.39
N ALA A 150 29.26 22.92 4.37
CA ALA A 150 30.36 22.38 3.60
C ALA A 150 31.25 23.55 3.12
N GLU A 151 32.47 23.64 3.64
CA GLU A 151 33.47 24.56 3.15
C GLU A 151 33.60 24.37 1.64
N LYS A 152 33.30 25.43 0.88
CA LYS A 152 33.65 25.49 -0.54
C LYS A 152 35.18 25.37 -0.62
N LYS A 153 35.67 24.23 -1.08
CA LYS A 153 37.05 24.15 -1.58
C LYS A 153 37.10 24.88 -2.91
N GLU A 154 37.81 26.00 -2.91
CA GLU A 154 38.33 26.70 -4.10
C GLU A 154 39.25 25.79 -4.94
#